data_AF-A0A0A9WZQ3-F1
#
_entry.id   AF-A0A0A9WZQ3-F1
#
_cell.length_a   1.000
_cell.length_b   1.000
_cell.length_c   1.000
_cell.angle_alpha   90.00
_cell.angle_beta   90.00
_cell.angle_gamma   90.00
#
_symmetry.space_group_name_H-M   'P 1'
#
loop_
_entity.id
_entity.type
_entity.pdbx_description
1 polymer ?
#
loop_
_entity_poly.entity_id
_entity_poly.type
_entity_poly.pdbx_seq_one_letter_code
_entity_poly.pdbx_strand_id
1 'polypeptide(L)'
;PSFYGPCFDLPTTMLPLESPPTHPLHTSSAIRWYSGVIGYSTLTADMFPHEITPVEKSKNDELRSCFPGEDQFYQIGSKKFIMNSSYPDHAENFYNLELKDDDVWIVTYPRSGTTWTQEMMWLLTHDLDFEKAKTMRHGDKFLFIEQSILIGKDMKDKVKEKHKDDPKSLEFFKKMDILGYDAIKTLDSPRCIKSHLPLSILPPNLLDTAKVVYVARNPKDCAVSNFYHNQGGPGGFVGDFDQYWPLFKDGLLLFGPHIEHVKEGWERRDNPNILFLFYEDLKKVCLDI
;
A
#
# COMPACT_ATOMS: atom_id res chain seq x y z
N PRO A 1 -24.36 2.88 0.84
CA PRO A 1 -23.32 3.68 1.53
C PRO A 1 -21.94 3.15 1.15
N SER A 2 -21.25 3.84 0.24
CA SER A 2 -19.90 3.46 -0.20
C SER A 2 -18.94 3.42 0.99
N PHE A 3 -18.11 2.38 1.07
CA PHE A 3 -17.08 2.20 2.10
C PHE A 3 -15.98 3.29 2.10
N TYR A 4 -16.07 4.24 1.18
CA TYR A 4 -15.25 5.44 1.11
C TYR A 4 -16.18 6.63 0.84
N GLY A 5 -15.99 7.70 1.62
CA GLY A 5 -16.79 8.93 1.53
C GLY A 5 -16.73 9.60 0.15
N PRO A 6 -17.63 10.53 -0.15
CA PRO A 6 -17.74 11.16 -1.46
C PRO A 6 -16.45 11.89 -1.80
N CYS A 7 -15.89 11.57 -2.96
CA CYS A 7 -14.81 12.33 -3.58
C CYS A 7 -15.38 13.72 -3.92
N PHE A 8 -14.68 14.78 -3.54
CA PHE A 8 -15.10 16.15 -3.80
C PHE A 8 -15.30 16.38 -5.30
N ASP A 9 -16.52 16.75 -5.70
CA ASP A 9 -16.82 17.30 -7.01
C ASP A 9 -16.17 18.68 -7.13
N LEU A 10 -15.17 18.83 -8.01
CA LEU A 10 -14.64 20.13 -8.40
C LEU A 10 -15.33 20.60 -9.69
N PRO A 11 -15.70 21.89 -9.80
CA PRO A 11 -16.41 22.42 -10.95
C PRO A 11 -15.51 22.48 -12.20
N THR A 12 -15.95 21.81 -13.26
CA THR A 12 -15.42 21.95 -14.63
C THR A 12 -15.60 23.39 -15.13
N THR A 13 -14.51 24.13 -15.24
CA THR A 13 -14.40 25.25 -16.18
C THR A 13 -13.26 24.95 -17.13
N MET A 14 -13.62 24.67 -18.39
CA MET A 14 -12.67 24.37 -19.46
C MET A 14 -12.01 25.67 -19.95
N LEU A 15 -10.68 25.68 -20.03
CA LEU A 15 -9.93 26.59 -20.89
C LEU A 15 -9.32 25.77 -22.04
N PRO A 16 -9.32 26.28 -23.28
CA PRO A 16 -8.83 25.53 -24.43
C PRO A 16 -7.30 25.38 -24.40
N LEU A 17 -6.83 24.16 -24.64
CA LEU A 17 -5.42 23.82 -24.83
C LEU A 17 -4.97 24.25 -26.23
N GLU A 18 -4.01 25.16 -26.31
CA GLU A 18 -3.20 25.36 -27.52
C GLU A 18 -2.17 24.23 -27.65
N SER A 19 -1.90 23.81 -28.89
CA SER A 19 -1.03 22.67 -29.21
C SER A 19 0.46 23.05 -29.09
N PRO A 20 1.33 22.19 -28.52
CA PRO A 20 2.76 22.45 -28.51
C PRO A 20 3.42 22.07 -29.85
N PRO A 21 4.48 22.78 -30.26
CA PRO A 21 5.20 22.52 -31.51
C PRO A 21 6.08 21.26 -31.42
N THR A 22 6.15 20.52 -32.52
CA THR A 22 6.96 19.32 -32.72
C THR A 22 8.43 19.68 -32.93
N HIS A 23 9.34 18.98 -32.23
CA HIS A 23 10.76 18.94 -32.57
C HIS A 23 11.24 17.50 -32.81
N PRO A 24 12.16 17.26 -33.77
CA PRO A 24 12.47 15.92 -34.27
C PRO A 24 13.51 15.18 -33.40
N LEU A 25 13.28 13.88 -33.27
CA LEU A 25 14.17 12.89 -32.63
C LEU A 25 15.44 12.68 -33.48
N HIS A 26 16.61 12.86 -32.86
CA HIS A 26 17.89 12.37 -33.38
C HIS A 26 18.25 11.01 -32.76
N THR A 27 18.88 10.18 -33.59
CA THR A 27 19.06 8.74 -33.47
C THR A 27 20.33 8.30 -32.72
N SER A 28 20.27 7.04 -32.25
CA SER A 28 21.35 6.04 -32.11
C SER A 28 22.33 6.14 -30.92
N SER A 29 22.27 5.13 -30.04
CA SER A 29 23.35 4.14 -29.95
C SER A 29 22.88 2.89 -29.20
N ALA A 30 23.04 1.73 -29.85
CA ALA A 30 22.77 0.42 -29.29
C ALA A 30 23.89 0.01 -28.31
N ILE A 31 23.54 -0.32 -27.07
CA ILE A 31 24.45 -0.97 -26.13
C ILE A 31 24.16 -2.47 -26.13
N ARG A 32 25.21 -3.22 -26.45
CA ARG A 32 25.25 -4.68 -26.59
C ARG A 32 25.36 -5.30 -25.20
N TRP A 33 24.33 -6.01 -24.76
CA TRP A 33 24.35 -6.76 -23.49
C TRP A 33 25.19 -8.03 -23.64
N TYR A 34 26.16 -8.20 -22.76
CA TYR A 34 26.96 -9.41 -22.60
C TYR A 34 26.08 -10.52 -22.00
N SER A 35 25.91 -11.63 -22.70
CA SER A 35 25.25 -12.83 -22.18
C SER A 35 26.24 -13.62 -21.30
N GLY A 36 26.27 -13.33 -20.00
CA GLY A 36 26.86 -14.20 -19.00
C GLY A 36 25.81 -15.20 -18.51
N VAL A 37 26.14 -16.50 -18.58
CA VAL A 37 25.29 -17.59 -18.09
C VAL A 37 25.17 -17.47 -16.56
N ILE A 38 23.97 -17.15 -16.06
CA ILE A 38 23.66 -17.19 -14.63
C ILE A 38 23.00 -18.55 -14.36
N GLY A 39 23.63 -19.35 -13.50
CA GLY A 39 23.10 -20.63 -13.06
C GLY A 39 21.78 -20.44 -12.33
N TYR A 40 20.77 -21.24 -12.70
CA TYR A 40 19.52 -21.33 -11.95
C TYR A 40 19.81 -21.98 -10.59
N SER A 41 19.96 -21.17 -9.52
CA SER A 41 19.78 -21.69 -8.17
C SER A 41 18.28 -21.91 -7.97
N THR A 42 17.89 -23.15 -7.73
CA THR A 42 16.57 -23.49 -7.21
C THR A 42 16.36 -22.74 -5.89
N LEU A 43 15.60 -21.64 -5.93
CA LEU A 43 15.19 -20.87 -4.76
C LEU A 43 14.23 -21.76 -3.95
N THR A 44 14.72 -22.33 -2.85
CA THR A 44 13.84 -22.77 -1.77
C THR A 44 13.22 -21.51 -1.17
N ALA A 45 11.89 -21.47 -1.02
CA ALA A 45 11.24 -20.36 -0.31
C ALA A 45 11.92 -20.16 1.05
N ASP A 46 12.39 -18.95 1.34
CA ASP A 46 13.05 -18.65 2.59
C ASP A 46 11.97 -18.55 3.68
N MET A 47 12.18 -19.23 4.82
CA MET A 47 11.28 -19.08 5.96
C MET A 47 11.21 -17.61 6.37
N PHE A 48 10.02 -17.14 6.75
CA PHE A 48 9.85 -15.77 7.26
C PHE A 48 10.77 -15.53 8.48
N PRO A 49 11.75 -14.60 8.39
CA PRO A 49 12.84 -14.56 9.37
C PRO A 49 12.51 -13.75 10.63
N HIS A 50 11.35 -13.08 10.66
CA HIS A 50 10.99 -12.18 11.76
C HIS A 50 10.10 -12.88 12.77
N GLU A 51 10.43 -12.69 14.05
CA GLU A 51 9.56 -13.12 15.14
C GLU A 51 8.22 -12.39 15.08
N ILE A 52 7.13 -13.12 15.30
CA ILE A 52 5.76 -12.60 15.38
C ILE A 52 5.28 -12.82 16.82
N THR A 53 5.16 -11.74 17.58
CA THR A 53 4.78 -11.79 18.99
C THR A 53 3.45 -11.08 19.23
N PRO A 54 2.54 -11.61 20.06
CA PRO A 54 1.34 -10.89 20.42
C PRO A 54 1.70 -9.63 21.20
N VAL A 55 1.02 -8.51 20.92
CA VAL A 55 1.08 -7.31 21.77
C VAL A 55 0.65 -7.69 23.19
N GLU A 56 1.41 -7.20 24.18
CA GLU A 56 1.16 -7.46 25.60
C GLU A 56 -0.28 -7.12 25.99
N LYS A 57 -0.86 -7.94 26.87
CA LYS A 57 -2.28 -7.94 27.20
C LYS A 57 -2.84 -6.56 27.54
N SER A 58 -2.19 -5.80 28.43
CA SER A 58 -2.68 -4.47 28.82
C SER A 58 -2.75 -3.52 27.63
N LYS A 59 -1.74 -3.53 26.75
CA LYS A 59 -1.72 -2.69 25.54
C LYS A 59 -2.67 -3.18 24.45
N ASN A 60 -2.82 -4.50 24.31
CA ASN A 60 -3.80 -5.07 23.41
C ASN A 60 -5.23 -4.73 23.84
N ASP A 61 -5.53 -4.79 25.15
CA ASP A 61 -6.84 -4.41 25.70
C ASP A 61 -7.16 -2.91 25.44
N GLU A 62 -6.15 -2.02 25.57
CA GLU A 62 -6.27 -0.59 25.17
C GLU A 62 -6.59 -0.45 23.68
N LEU A 63 -5.83 -1.10 22.80
CA LEU A 63 -6.05 -1.06 21.35
C LEU A 63 -7.44 -1.57 20.97
N ARG A 64 -7.89 -2.69 21.55
CA ARG A 64 -9.21 -3.28 21.27
C ARG A 64 -10.37 -2.40 21.73
N SER A 65 -10.17 -1.62 22.79
CA SER A 65 -11.19 -0.65 23.23
C SER A 65 -11.44 0.43 22.17
N CYS A 66 -10.41 0.74 21.38
CA CYS A 66 -10.47 1.69 20.28
C CYS A 66 -10.74 1.04 18.93
N PHE A 67 -10.35 -0.22 18.72
CA PHE A 67 -10.51 -0.98 17.49
C PHE A 67 -11.35 -2.24 17.76
N PRO A 68 -12.68 -2.11 17.90
CA PRO A 68 -13.54 -3.23 18.30
C PRO A 68 -13.63 -4.35 17.24
N GLY A 69 -13.04 -4.12 16.06
CA GLY A 69 -12.99 -5.09 14.99
C GLY A 69 -11.83 -6.09 15.07
N GLU A 70 -10.94 -5.93 16.04
CA GLU A 70 -9.74 -6.75 16.20
C GLU A 70 -9.74 -7.46 17.57
N ASP A 71 -9.25 -8.69 17.60
CA ASP A 71 -9.13 -9.53 18.79
C ASP A 71 -7.70 -9.53 19.36
N GLN A 72 -6.68 -9.49 18.50
CA GLN A 72 -5.28 -9.46 18.90
C GLN A 72 -4.42 -8.73 17.85
N PHE A 73 -3.60 -7.79 18.31
CA PHE A 73 -2.54 -7.19 17.50
C PHE A 73 -1.22 -7.93 17.70
N TYR A 74 -0.37 -7.93 16.67
CA TYR A 74 0.94 -8.58 16.69
C TYR A 74 2.06 -7.58 16.41
N GLN A 75 3.21 -7.79 17.04
CA GLN A 75 4.47 -7.11 16.80
C GLN A 75 5.40 -7.99 15.98
N ILE A 76 5.92 -7.44 14.89
CA ILE A 76 6.77 -8.14 13.92
C ILE A 76 8.21 -7.63 14.00
N GLY A 77 9.14 -8.55 14.20
CA GLY A 77 10.58 -8.30 14.19
C GLY A 77 11.08 -7.37 15.29
N SER A 78 12.36 -7.04 15.24
CA SER A 78 13.04 -6.22 16.26
C SER A 78 12.53 -4.77 16.33
N LYS A 79 11.99 -4.25 15.22
CA LYS A 79 11.37 -2.93 15.12
C LYS A 79 9.92 -2.89 15.62
N LYS A 80 9.35 -4.05 15.95
CA LYS A 80 8.01 -4.24 16.52
C LYS A 80 6.90 -3.64 15.65
N PHE A 81 6.92 -3.93 14.35
CA PHE A 81 5.87 -3.44 13.46
C PHE A 81 4.51 -4.02 13.83
N ILE A 82 3.46 -3.20 13.88
CA ILE A 82 2.13 -3.63 14.32
C ILE A 82 1.31 -4.15 13.15
N MET A 83 0.79 -5.36 13.29
CA MET A 83 -0.14 -5.98 12.36
C MET A 83 -1.40 -6.48 13.06
N ASN A 84 -2.45 -6.69 12.30
CA ASN A 84 -3.73 -7.19 12.82
C ASN A 84 -3.70 -8.71 13.02
N SER A 85 -4.82 -9.27 13.49
CA SER A 85 -4.85 -10.69 13.90
C SER A 85 -4.74 -11.70 12.77
N SER A 86 -4.93 -11.26 11.52
CA SER A 86 -4.85 -12.13 10.35
C SER A 86 -3.43 -12.27 9.79
N TYR A 87 -2.56 -11.27 10.03
CA TYR A 87 -1.23 -11.23 9.42
C TYR A 87 -0.33 -12.45 9.71
N PRO A 88 -0.29 -13.05 10.92
CA PRO A 88 0.59 -14.18 11.20
C PRO A 88 0.42 -15.36 10.22
N ASP A 89 -0.81 -15.63 9.77
CA ASP A 89 -1.11 -16.73 8.84
C ASP A 89 -0.69 -16.42 7.38
N HIS A 90 -0.21 -15.21 7.13
CA HIS A 90 0.04 -14.70 5.78
C HIS A 90 1.45 -14.12 5.60
N ALA A 91 2.21 -13.94 6.68
CA ALA A 91 3.53 -13.32 6.66
C ALA A 91 4.49 -13.96 5.65
N GLU A 92 4.59 -15.29 5.67
CA GLU A 92 5.48 -16.04 4.77
C GLU A 92 5.09 -15.89 3.29
N ASN A 93 3.80 -15.82 2.99
CA ASN A 93 3.32 -15.66 1.61
C ASN A 93 3.65 -14.27 1.06
N PHE A 94 3.55 -13.21 1.87
CA PHE A 94 3.96 -11.86 1.44
C PHE A 94 5.48 -11.75 1.30
N TYR A 95 6.23 -12.38 2.19
CA TYR A 95 7.69 -12.35 2.18
C TYR A 95 8.29 -13.11 0.99
N ASN A 96 7.65 -14.18 0.54
CA ASN A 96 8.11 -15.01 -0.58
C ASN A 96 7.36 -14.73 -1.89
N LEU A 97 6.77 -13.55 -2.05
CA LEU A 97 6.10 -13.17 -3.29
C LEU A 97 7.03 -13.25 -4.50
N GLU A 98 6.56 -13.88 -5.57
CA GLU A 98 7.27 -13.89 -6.85
C GLU A 98 7.18 -12.52 -7.54
N LEU A 99 8.35 -11.91 -7.71
CA LEU A 99 8.52 -10.61 -8.32
C LEU A 99 8.82 -10.72 -9.82
N LYS A 100 8.49 -9.65 -10.56
CA LYS A 100 8.90 -9.45 -11.95
C LYS A 100 9.74 -8.17 -12.07
N ASP A 101 10.59 -8.13 -13.08
CA ASP A 101 11.50 -6.99 -13.35
C ASP A 101 10.77 -5.71 -13.80
N ASP A 102 9.55 -5.87 -14.29
CA ASP A 102 8.64 -4.81 -14.71
C ASP A 102 7.58 -4.44 -13.65
N ASP A 103 7.66 -5.00 -12.44
CA ASP A 103 6.81 -4.60 -11.33
C ASP A 103 7.08 -3.16 -10.89
N VAL A 104 5.99 -2.43 -10.61
CA VAL A 104 6.03 -1.10 -10.01
C VAL A 104 5.28 -1.12 -8.69
N TRP A 105 6.03 -0.94 -7.61
CA TRP A 105 5.53 -0.93 -6.24
C TRP A 105 5.40 0.49 -5.72
N ILE A 106 4.29 0.77 -5.05
CA ILE A 106 4.08 2.01 -4.29
C ILE A 106 3.97 1.63 -2.83
N VAL A 107 5.02 1.95 -2.08
CA VAL A 107 5.15 1.58 -0.67
C VAL A 107 5.10 2.85 0.18
N THR A 108 4.17 2.92 1.11
CA THR A 108 4.04 4.11 1.97
C THR A 108 3.52 3.72 3.33
N TYR A 109 3.94 4.39 4.40
CA TYR A 109 3.10 4.40 5.60
C TYR A 109 1.71 4.97 5.24
N PRO A 110 0.59 4.43 5.76
CA PRO A 110 -0.75 4.89 5.41
C PRO A 110 -0.88 6.41 5.49
N ARG A 111 -1.61 7.00 4.53
CA ARG A 111 -1.92 8.44 4.48
C ARG A 111 -0.76 9.37 4.13
N SER A 112 0.26 8.83 3.45
CA SER A 112 1.43 9.59 3.00
C SER A 112 1.41 10.01 1.52
N GLY A 113 0.26 9.95 0.83
CA GLY A 113 0.16 10.33 -0.60
C GLY A 113 0.09 9.17 -1.59
N THR A 114 -0.25 7.97 -1.11
CA THR A 114 -0.30 6.73 -1.91
C THR A 114 -1.21 6.87 -3.13
N THR A 115 -2.46 7.30 -2.95
CA THR A 115 -3.46 7.40 -4.04
C THR A 115 -3.02 8.36 -5.15
N TRP A 116 -2.36 9.46 -4.78
CA TRP A 116 -1.83 10.41 -5.76
C TRP A 116 -0.72 9.79 -6.59
N THR A 117 0.22 9.14 -5.90
CA THR A 117 1.36 8.45 -6.51
C THR A 117 0.89 7.32 -7.40
N GLN A 118 -0.16 6.59 -6.99
CA GLN A 118 -0.80 5.56 -7.79
C GLN A 118 -1.29 6.12 -9.13
N GLU A 119 -2.09 7.17 -9.14
CA GLU A 119 -2.58 7.71 -10.41
C GLU A 119 -1.46 8.24 -11.31
N MET A 120 -0.47 8.93 -10.74
CA MET A 120 0.71 9.38 -11.52
C MET A 120 1.46 8.20 -12.12
N MET A 121 1.75 7.17 -11.32
CA MET A 121 2.53 6.04 -11.81
C MET A 121 1.78 5.21 -12.83
N TRP A 122 0.47 5.03 -12.67
CA TRP A 122 -0.34 4.30 -13.63
C TRP A 122 -0.35 5.01 -14.99
N LEU A 123 -0.53 6.33 -15.00
CA LEU A 123 -0.47 7.10 -16.24
C LEU A 123 0.91 7.00 -16.90
N LEU A 124 1.99 7.09 -16.13
CA LEU A 124 3.35 6.96 -16.65
C LEU A 124 3.65 5.56 -17.23
N THR A 125 3.07 4.50 -16.67
CA THR A 125 3.24 3.13 -17.18
C THR A 125 2.28 2.75 -18.30
N HIS A 126 1.31 3.63 -18.62
CA HIS A 126 0.27 3.41 -19.63
C HIS A 126 0.23 4.56 -20.65
N ASP A 127 1.39 5.07 -21.05
CA ASP A 127 1.55 6.07 -22.12
C ASP A 127 0.69 7.34 -21.95
N LEU A 128 0.44 7.74 -20.71
CA LEU A 128 -0.43 8.86 -20.35
C LEU A 128 -1.86 8.71 -20.91
N ASP A 129 -2.40 7.49 -20.94
CA ASP A 129 -3.78 7.22 -21.38
C ASP A 129 -4.82 7.70 -20.35
N PHE A 130 -5.06 9.02 -20.36
CA PHE A 130 -6.03 9.68 -19.48
C PHE A 130 -7.46 9.20 -19.71
N GLU A 131 -7.82 8.79 -20.94
CA GLU A 131 -9.18 8.36 -21.25
C GLU A 131 -9.48 6.99 -20.63
N LYS A 132 -8.54 6.05 -20.73
CA LYS A 132 -8.63 4.78 -20.01
C LYS A 132 -8.60 4.99 -18.50
N ALA A 133 -7.74 5.86 -17.99
CA ALA A 133 -7.65 6.16 -16.56
C ALA A 133 -8.99 6.65 -15.96
N LYS A 134 -9.78 7.42 -16.71
CA LYS A 134 -11.10 7.94 -16.25
C LYS A 134 -12.18 6.86 -16.17
N THR A 135 -12.08 5.81 -16.99
CA THR A 135 -13.12 4.76 -17.06
C THR A 135 -12.87 3.61 -16.08
N MET A 136 -11.62 3.43 -15.64
CA MET A 136 -11.25 2.39 -14.69
C MET A 136 -11.48 2.84 -13.24
N ARG A 137 -11.97 1.91 -12.41
CA ARG A 137 -11.98 2.16 -10.96
C ARG A 137 -10.54 2.11 -10.44
N HIS A 138 -10.26 2.92 -9.42
CA HIS A 138 -8.93 2.98 -8.81
C HIS A 138 -8.40 1.61 -8.36
N GLY A 139 -9.25 0.78 -7.74
CA GLY A 139 -8.88 -0.57 -7.30
C GLY A 139 -8.63 -1.58 -8.42
N ASP A 140 -9.03 -1.26 -9.66
CA ASP A 140 -8.76 -2.11 -10.83
C ASP A 140 -7.41 -1.75 -11.48
N LYS A 141 -6.85 -0.57 -11.14
CA LYS A 141 -5.55 -0.08 -11.64
C LYS A 141 -4.37 -0.60 -10.81
N PHE A 142 -4.60 -0.85 -9.52
CA PHE A 142 -3.57 -1.27 -8.58
C PHE A 142 -4.06 -2.39 -7.69
N LEU A 143 -3.22 -3.41 -7.52
CA LEU A 143 -3.42 -4.41 -6.50
C LEU A 143 -2.92 -3.90 -5.15
N PHE A 144 -3.83 -3.76 -4.19
CA PHE A 144 -3.47 -3.52 -2.80
C PHE A 144 -3.21 -4.87 -2.10
N ILE A 145 -1.94 -5.25 -1.99
CA ILE A 145 -1.54 -6.65 -1.78
C ILE A 145 -2.03 -7.24 -0.45
N GLU A 146 -2.08 -6.44 0.62
CA GLU A 146 -2.56 -6.90 1.92
C GLU A 146 -4.03 -6.57 2.21
N GLN A 147 -4.77 -5.94 1.28
CA GLN A 147 -6.11 -5.42 1.55
C GLN A 147 -7.06 -6.47 2.13
N SER A 148 -7.02 -7.67 1.58
CA SER A 148 -7.91 -8.76 1.97
C SER A 148 -7.70 -9.18 3.42
N ILE A 149 -6.56 -8.91 4.04
CA ILE A 149 -6.27 -9.34 5.41
C ILE A 149 -6.46 -8.24 6.46
N LEU A 150 -6.75 -6.99 6.05
CA LEU A 150 -6.85 -5.84 6.98
C LEU A 150 -8.15 -5.76 7.79
N ILE A 151 -9.12 -6.62 7.51
CA ILE A 151 -10.32 -6.76 8.32
C ILE A 151 -10.16 -8.03 9.14
N GLY A 152 -10.17 -7.90 10.47
CA GLY A 152 -10.14 -9.03 11.40
C GLY A 152 -11.16 -10.13 11.05
N LYS A 153 -10.79 -11.39 11.31
CA LYS A 153 -11.56 -12.59 10.92
C LYS A 153 -12.99 -12.53 11.42
N ASP A 154 -13.16 -12.24 12.71
CA ASP A 154 -14.47 -12.12 13.36
C ASP A 154 -15.37 -11.06 12.71
N MET A 155 -14.79 -9.95 12.26
CA MET A 155 -15.53 -8.88 11.61
C MET A 155 -15.96 -9.27 10.20
N LYS A 156 -15.11 -9.97 9.45
CA LYS A 156 -15.50 -10.46 8.12
C LYS A 156 -16.72 -11.36 8.19
N ASP A 157 -16.74 -12.30 9.14
CA ASP A 157 -17.85 -13.23 9.29
C ASP A 157 -19.14 -12.52 9.71
N LYS A 158 -19.05 -11.59 10.68
CA LYS A 158 -20.19 -10.76 11.10
C LYS A 158 -20.75 -9.93 9.97
N VAL A 159 -19.88 -9.33 9.15
CA VAL A 159 -20.29 -8.50 8.02
C VAL A 159 -20.93 -9.36 6.92
N LYS A 160 -20.37 -10.53 6.59
CA LYS A 160 -20.98 -11.47 5.63
C LYS A 160 -22.36 -11.94 6.08
N GLU A 161 -22.51 -12.31 7.35
CA GLU A 161 -23.80 -12.74 7.90
C GLU A 161 -24.85 -11.62 7.85
N LYS A 162 -24.46 -10.38 8.20
CA LYS A 162 -25.36 -9.20 8.11
C LYS A 162 -25.84 -8.91 6.69
N HIS A 163 -25.04 -9.26 5.69
CA HIS A 163 -25.30 -8.98 4.27
C HIS A 163 -25.67 -10.23 3.45
N LYS A 164 -26.04 -11.34 4.10
CA LYS A 164 -26.32 -12.62 3.42
C LYS A 164 -27.44 -12.57 2.37
N ASP A 165 -28.37 -11.61 2.53
CA ASP A 165 -29.51 -11.43 1.64
C ASP A 165 -29.26 -10.34 0.57
N ASP A 166 -28.04 -9.78 0.50
CA ASP A 166 -27.63 -8.80 -0.53
C ASP A 166 -26.57 -9.41 -1.48
N PRO A 167 -26.99 -9.91 -2.66
CA PRO A 167 -26.09 -10.50 -3.64
C PRO A 167 -24.94 -9.58 -4.07
N LYS A 168 -25.16 -8.25 -4.11
CA LYS A 168 -24.11 -7.30 -4.50
C LYS A 168 -23.04 -7.18 -3.42
N SER A 169 -23.46 -7.17 -2.14
CA SER A 169 -22.55 -7.19 -1.01
C SER A 169 -21.78 -8.51 -0.93
N LEU A 170 -22.43 -9.64 -1.14
CA LEU A 170 -21.75 -10.95 -1.17
C LEU A 170 -20.71 -11.04 -2.29
N GLU A 171 -21.01 -10.54 -3.48
CA GLU A 171 -20.06 -10.50 -4.60
C GLU A 171 -18.85 -9.60 -4.30
N PHE A 172 -19.10 -8.47 -3.62
CA PHE A 172 -18.03 -7.61 -3.13
C PHE A 172 -17.14 -8.32 -2.11
N PHE A 173 -17.72 -9.04 -1.14
CA PHE A 173 -16.95 -9.81 -0.15
C PHE A 173 -16.15 -10.96 -0.76
N LYS A 174 -16.69 -11.66 -1.77
CA LYS A 174 -15.95 -12.68 -2.51
C LYS A 174 -14.68 -12.10 -3.14
N LYS A 175 -14.77 -10.90 -3.73
CA LYS A 175 -13.58 -10.22 -4.28
C LYS A 175 -12.59 -9.80 -3.19
N MET A 176 -13.09 -9.37 -2.03
CA MET A 176 -12.25 -9.04 -0.88
C MET A 176 -11.62 -10.26 -0.19
N ASP A 177 -12.14 -11.47 -0.40
CA ASP A 177 -11.54 -12.71 0.13
C ASP A 177 -10.35 -13.18 -0.72
N ILE A 178 -10.18 -12.64 -1.93
CA ILE A 178 -9.03 -12.99 -2.77
C ILE A 178 -7.76 -12.46 -2.10
N LEU A 179 -6.86 -13.38 -1.78
CA LEU A 179 -5.58 -13.06 -1.16
C LEU A 179 -4.70 -12.34 -2.19
N GLY A 180 -4.06 -11.24 -1.81
CA GLY A 180 -3.31 -10.45 -2.78
C GLY A 180 -2.15 -11.22 -3.40
N TYR A 181 -1.51 -12.11 -2.65
CA TYR A 181 -0.47 -13.00 -3.17
C TYR A 181 -0.96 -14.06 -4.16
N ASP A 182 -2.27 -14.27 -4.26
CA ASP A 182 -2.89 -15.05 -5.34
C ASP A 182 -3.35 -14.15 -6.49
N ALA A 183 -3.93 -12.99 -6.17
CA ALA A 183 -4.37 -12.01 -7.17
C ALA A 183 -3.22 -11.50 -8.06
N ILE A 184 -2.02 -11.32 -7.49
CA ILE A 184 -0.87 -10.80 -8.23
C ILE A 184 -0.41 -11.73 -9.37
N LYS A 185 -0.75 -13.02 -9.28
CA LYS A 185 -0.41 -14.04 -10.30
C LYS A 185 -1.27 -13.90 -11.56
N THR A 186 -2.43 -13.25 -11.46
CA THR A 186 -3.37 -13.07 -12.57
C THR A 186 -3.27 -11.72 -13.26
N LEU A 187 -2.36 -10.85 -12.80
CA LEU A 187 -2.20 -9.51 -13.38
C LEU A 187 -1.31 -9.54 -14.62
N ASP A 188 -1.74 -8.80 -15.63
CA ASP A 188 -0.90 -8.48 -16.78
C ASP A 188 0.26 -7.55 -16.37
N SER A 189 1.34 -7.68 -17.12
CA SER A 189 2.55 -6.88 -16.99
C SER A 189 2.40 -5.53 -17.75
N PRO A 190 2.92 -4.41 -17.23
CA PRO A 190 3.60 -4.26 -15.94
C PRO A 190 2.61 -4.25 -14.77
N ARG A 191 2.94 -5.01 -13.70
CA ARG A 191 2.06 -5.08 -12.52
C ARG A 191 2.23 -3.84 -11.65
N CYS A 192 1.12 -3.16 -11.38
CA CYS A 192 1.06 -1.97 -10.52
C CYS A 192 0.58 -2.37 -9.12
N ILE A 193 1.46 -2.30 -8.13
CA ILE A 193 1.24 -2.87 -6.78
C ILE A 193 1.31 -1.76 -5.74
N LYS A 194 0.38 -1.79 -4.78
CA LYS A 194 0.35 -0.92 -3.62
C LYS A 194 0.59 -1.74 -2.36
N SER A 195 1.42 -1.23 -1.45
CA SER A 195 1.53 -1.78 -0.09
C SER A 195 1.77 -0.70 0.97
N HIS A 196 1.33 -0.99 2.19
CA HIS A 196 1.65 -0.30 3.43
C HIS A 196 2.54 -1.16 4.34
N LEU A 197 2.95 -2.34 3.90
CA LEU A 197 3.92 -3.16 4.61
C LEU A 197 5.32 -2.50 4.60
N PRO A 198 6.05 -2.48 5.73
CA PRO A 198 7.46 -2.12 5.76
C PRO A 198 8.31 -2.92 4.76
N LEU A 199 9.38 -2.31 4.25
CA LEU A 199 10.26 -2.96 3.26
C LEU A 199 10.94 -4.22 3.82
N SER A 200 11.19 -4.28 5.13
CA SER A 200 11.82 -5.44 5.77
C SER A 200 10.94 -6.69 5.84
N ILE A 201 9.62 -6.57 5.66
CA ILE A 201 8.68 -7.69 5.67
C ILE A 201 8.11 -8.01 4.28
N LEU A 202 8.44 -7.19 3.28
CA LEU A 202 8.24 -7.49 1.86
C LEU A 202 9.38 -8.40 1.34
N PRO A 203 9.32 -8.88 0.09
CA PRO A 203 10.35 -9.76 -0.44
C PRO A 203 11.76 -9.17 -0.31
N PRO A 204 12.74 -9.95 0.18
CA PRO A 204 14.07 -9.43 0.46
C PRO A 204 14.81 -8.93 -0.78
N ASN A 205 14.52 -9.52 -1.94
CA ASN A 205 15.06 -9.16 -3.26
C ASN A 205 14.20 -8.12 -4.01
N LEU A 206 13.30 -7.41 -3.31
CA LEU A 206 12.38 -6.43 -3.93
C LEU A 206 13.12 -5.38 -4.76
N LEU A 207 14.17 -4.78 -4.20
CA LEU A 207 14.95 -3.75 -4.89
C LEU A 207 15.99 -4.30 -5.85
N ASP A 208 16.26 -5.61 -5.83
CA ASP A 208 17.13 -6.25 -6.82
C ASP A 208 16.35 -6.58 -8.10
N THR A 209 15.03 -6.78 -7.97
CA THR A 209 14.15 -7.20 -9.07
C THR A 209 13.28 -6.06 -9.60
N ALA A 210 12.49 -5.43 -8.73
CA ALA A 210 11.41 -4.51 -9.10
C ALA A 210 11.73 -3.05 -8.77
N LYS A 211 10.88 -2.13 -9.23
CA LYS A 211 10.98 -0.70 -8.90
C LYS A 211 10.01 -0.33 -7.79
N VAL A 212 10.45 0.51 -6.86
CA VAL A 212 9.65 1.00 -5.72
C VAL A 212 9.59 2.52 -5.75
N VAL A 213 8.40 3.09 -5.63
CA VAL A 213 8.19 4.48 -5.25
C VAL A 213 7.76 4.50 -3.79
N TYR A 214 8.61 5.07 -2.94
CA TYR A 214 8.33 5.26 -1.53
C TYR A 214 7.93 6.71 -1.27
N VAL A 215 6.83 6.94 -0.55
CA VAL A 215 6.40 8.30 -0.19
C VAL A 215 6.31 8.46 1.33
N ALA A 216 7.09 9.41 1.85
CA ALA A 216 7.03 9.85 3.22
C ALA A 216 6.21 11.14 3.35
N ARG A 217 5.71 11.39 4.56
CA ARG A 217 4.95 12.60 4.91
C ARG A 217 5.36 13.07 6.30
N ASN A 218 5.18 14.36 6.58
CA ASN A 218 5.29 14.87 7.94
C ASN A 218 4.45 14.02 8.91
N PRO A 219 5.05 13.47 10.00
CA PRO A 219 4.34 12.55 10.90
C PRO A 219 3.14 13.19 11.59
N LYS A 220 3.14 14.51 11.83
CA LYS A 220 2.01 15.21 12.45
C LYS A 220 0.80 15.26 11.53
N ASP A 221 1.01 15.63 10.27
CA ASP A 221 -0.04 15.67 9.26
C ASP A 221 -0.52 14.26 8.89
N CYS A 222 0.41 13.30 8.88
CA CYS A 222 0.09 11.89 8.69
C CYS A 222 -0.81 11.37 9.82
N ALA A 223 -0.49 11.67 11.09
CA ALA A 223 -1.29 11.24 12.24
C ALA A 223 -2.73 11.74 12.19
N VAL A 224 -2.94 13.03 11.89
CA VAL A 224 -4.28 13.61 11.74
C VAL A 224 -5.04 12.96 10.59
N SER A 225 -4.39 12.75 9.45
CA SER A 225 -5.05 12.09 8.31
C SER A 225 -5.37 10.62 8.59
N ASN A 226 -4.52 9.93 9.34
CA ASN A 226 -4.71 8.52 9.71
C ASN A 226 -5.82 8.34 10.75
N PHE A 227 -5.97 9.29 11.67
CA PHE A 227 -7.11 9.34 12.58
C PHE A 227 -8.45 9.34 11.84
N TYR A 228 -8.67 10.31 10.94
CA TYR A 228 -9.91 10.39 10.17
C TYR A 228 -10.12 9.19 9.25
N HIS A 229 -9.04 8.62 8.69
CA HIS A 229 -9.13 7.41 7.88
C HIS A 229 -9.58 6.20 8.69
N ASN A 230 -8.97 6.00 9.86
CA ASN A 230 -9.24 4.85 10.71
C ASN A 230 -10.61 4.92 11.36
N GLN A 231 -11.24 6.09 11.51
CA GLN A 231 -12.64 6.19 11.94
C GLN A 231 -13.65 5.62 10.92
N GLY A 232 -13.23 5.40 9.68
CA GLY A 232 -14.08 4.86 8.62
C GLY A 232 -14.14 3.32 8.60
N GLY A 233 -15.28 2.78 8.16
CA GLY A 233 -15.46 1.35 7.88
C GLY A 233 -15.86 0.47 9.08
N PRO A 234 -16.06 -0.84 8.87
CA PRO A 234 -16.42 -1.78 9.92
C PRO A 234 -15.23 -2.03 10.85
N GLY A 235 -15.40 -1.83 12.15
CA GLY A 235 -14.32 -2.03 13.12
C GLY A 235 -13.28 -0.91 13.16
N GLY A 236 -13.59 0.24 12.53
CA GLY A 236 -12.76 1.44 12.60
C GLY A 236 -12.57 1.96 14.02
N PHE A 237 -11.61 2.87 14.16
CA PHE A 237 -11.24 3.53 15.40
C PHE A 237 -12.43 4.25 16.05
N VAL A 238 -12.64 3.98 17.32
CA VAL A 238 -13.63 4.62 18.20
C VAL A 238 -12.89 5.40 19.28
N GLY A 239 -13.00 6.71 19.22
CA GLY A 239 -12.36 7.64 20.15
C GLY A 239 -12.12 9.00 19.52
N ASP A 240 -11.56 9.92 20.31
CA ASP A 240 -11.10 11.22 19.85
C ASP A 240 -9.60 11.21 19.46
N PHE A 241 -9.10 12.36 19.00
CA PHE A 241 -7.71 12.49 18.57
C PHE A 241 -6.73 12.43 19.75
N ASP A 242 -7.15 12.86 20.96
CA ASP A 242 -6.31 12.82 22.15
C ASP A 242 -6.06 11.39 22.63
N GLN A 243 -7.02 10.49 22.37
CA GLN A 243 -6.85 9.04 22.53
C GLN A 243 -6.02 8.42 21.40
N TYR A 244 -6.18 8.90 20.16
CA TYR A 244 -5.48 8.35 18.99
C TYR A 244 -3.98 8.70 18.96
N TRP A 245 -3.63 9.93 19.32
CA TRP A 245 -2.27 10.45 19.19
C TRP A 245 -1.23 9.65 19.98
N PRO A 246 -1.45 9.27 21.26
CA PRO A 246 -0.53 8.39 21.99
C PRO A 246 -0.28 7.06 21.27
N LEU A 247 -1.34 6.44 20.73
CA LEU A 247 -1.22 5.18 19.98
C LEU A 247 -0.36 5.35 18.72
N PHE A 248 -0.55 6.44 17.96
CA PHE A 248 0.28 6.76 16.81
C PHE A 248 1.74 7.02 17.20
N LYS A 249 1.95 7.89 18.20
CA LYS A 249 3.27 8.31 18.68
C LYS A 249 4.09 7.13 19.20
N ASP A 250 3.45 6.21 19.92
CA ASP A 250 4.09 5.05 20.53
C ASP A 250 4.20 3.88 19.54
N GLY A 251 3.77 4.07 18.28
CA GLY A 251 3.92 3.10 17.20
C GLY A 251 2.98 1.90 17.31
N LEU A 252 1.84 2.05 18.00
CA LEU A 252 0.89 0.98 18.31
C LEU A 252 -0.23 0.81 17.25
N LEU A 253 -0.20 1.59 16.17
CA LEU A 253 -1.17 1.49 15.08
C LEU A 253 -0.63 0.62 13.95
N LEU A 254 -1.52 0.02 13.16
CA LEU A 254 -1.17 -0.80 11.99
C LEU A 254 -0.06 -0.17 11.15
N PHE A 255 0.90 -1.02 10.74
CA PHE A 255 2.12 -0.69 10.01
C PHE A 255 3.12 0.22 10.76
N GLY A 256 2.75 0.71 11.95
CA GLY A 256 3.65 1.47 12.83
C GLY A 256 4.71 0.56 13.45
N PRO A 257 5.82 1.10 13.98
CA PRO A 257 6.05 2.52 14.24
C PRO A 257 6.33 3.36 12.97
N HIS A 258 5.67 4.52 12.85
CA HIS A 258 5.77 5.39 11.66
C HIS A 258 7.22 5.76 11.30
N ILE A 259 8.00 6.21 12.29
CA ILE A 259 9.38 6.66 12.05
C ILE A 259 10.27 5.50 11.58
N GLU A 260 10.12 4.31 12.17
CA GLU A 260 10.88 3.13 11.74
C GLU A 260 10.48 2.68 10.34
N HIS A 261 9.20 2.77 9.98
CA HIS A 261 8.72 2.51 8.63
C HIS A 261 9.34 3.49 7.61
N VAL A 262 9.37 4.78 7.91
CA VAL A 262 9.98 5.80 7.03
C VAL A 262 11.50 5.64 6.93
N LYS A 263 12.17 5.29 8.03
CA LYS A 263 13.61 5.01 8.03
C LYS A 263 13.98 3.90 7.06
N GLU A 264 13.16 2.85 6.92
CA GLU A 264 13.48 1.76 5.99
C GLU A 264 13.55 2.21 4.53
N GLY A 265 12.62 3.06 4.11
CA GLY A 265 12.68 3.69 2.79
C GLY A 265 13.85 4.65 2.69
N TRP A 266 14.07 5.47 3.73
CA TRP A 266 15.14 6.47 3.74
C TRP A 266 16.53 5.85 3.65
N GLU A 267 16.80 4.79 4.39
CA GLU A 267 18.08 4.07 4.38
C GLU A 267 18.39 3.42 3.03
N ARG A 268 17.36 3.10 2.25
CA ARG A 268 17.49 2.47 0.93
C ARG A 268 17.44 3.47 -0.22
N ARG A 269 17.17 4.76 0.03
CA ARG A 269 16.89 5.79 -1.00
C ARG A 269 17.96 5.96 -2.09
N ASP A 270 19.19 5.53 -1.82
CA ASP A 270 20.32 5.62 -2.75
C ASP A 270 20.39 4.38 -3.69
N ASN A 271 19.54 3.37 -3.49
CA ASN A 271 19.41 2.23 -4.40
C ASN A 271 18.73 2.69 -5.71
N PRO A 272 19.23 2.30 -6.90
CA PRO A 272 18.71 2.77 -8.19
C PRO A 272 17.25 2.39 -8.48
N ASN A 273 16.73 1.36 -7.81
CA ASN A 273 15.37 0.85 -7.98
C ASN A 273 14.37 1.39 -6.95
N ILE A 274 14.75 2.36 -6.12
CA ILE A 274 13.81 3.06 -5.25
C ILE A 274 13.85 4.56 -5.47
N LEU A 275 12.66 5.14 -5.65
CA LEU A 275 12.44 6.58 -5.66
C LEU A 275 11.80 6.99 -4.34
N PHE A 276 12.53 7.72 -3.50
CA PHE A 276 12.02 8.23 -2.24
C PHE A 276 11.50 9.67 -2.41
N LEU A 277 10.22 9.89 -2.12
CA LEU A 277 9.52 11.16 -2.28
C LEU A 277 8.95 11.66 -0.96
N PHE A 278 8.69 12.97 -0.89
CA PHE A 278 7.92 13.59 0.18
C PHE A 278 6.57 14.07 -0.35
N TYR A 279 5.50 13.78 0.38
CA TYR A 279 4.15 14.27 0.10
C TYR A 279 4.12 15.80 -0.06
N GLU A 280 4.89 16.51 0.75
CA GLU A 280 4.98 17.97 0.74
C GLU A 280 5.55 18.51 -0.57
N ASP A 281 6.42 17.76 -1.24
CA ASP A 281 6.97 18.16 -2.54
C ASP A 281 5.99 17.86 -3.67
N LEU A 282 5.25 16.75 -3.59
CA LEU A 282 4.13 16.47 -4.52
C LEU A 282 3.10 17.62 -4.48
N LYS A 283 2.79 18.12 -3.28
CA LYS A 283 1.87 19.23 -3.07
C LYS A 283 2.35 20.53 -3.74
N LYS A 284 3.64 20.86 -3.66
CA LYS A 284 4.19 22.08 -4.26
C LYS A 284 4.02 22.04 -5.78
N VAL A 285 4.44 20.94 -6.42
CA VAL A 285 4.41 20.78 -7.88
C VAL A 285 3.00 21.01 -8.46
N CYS A 286 1.96 20.56 -7.77
CA CYS A 286 0.59 20.67 -8.29
C CYS A 286 -0.15 21.95 -7.90
N LEU A 287 0.42 22.80 -7.05
CA LEU A 287 -0.08 24.15 -6.82
C LEU A 287 0.55 25.18 -7.76
N ASP A 288 1.63 24.81 -8.46
CA ASP A 288 2.37 25.66 -9.39
C ASP A 288 1.95 25.47 -10.87
N ILE A 289 0.94 24.63 -11.14
CA ILE A 289 0.30 24.38 -12.45
C ILE A 289 -1.11 24.99 -12.44
#